data_AF-A0A435XB77-F1
#
_entry.id   AF-A0A435XB77-F1
#
_cell.length_a   1.000
_cell.length_b   1.000
_cell.length_c   1.000
_cell.angle_alpha   90.00
_cell.angle_beta   90.00
_cell.angle_gamma   90.00
#
_symmetry.space_group_name_H-M   'P 1'
#
loop_
_entity.id
_entity.type
_entity.pdbx_description
1 polymer ?
#
loop_
_entity_poly.entity_id
_entity_poly.type
_entity_poly.pdbx_seq_one_letter_code
_entity_poly.pdbx_strand_id
1 'polypeptide(L)' 'MKLLEGAVDHGGSLGRARALFPNASRPFVDLSTGINPHSYPLFDLPAT' A
#
# COMPACT_ATOMS: atom_id res chain seq x y z
N MET A 1 -8.04 -6.23 25.74
CA MET A 1 -8.48 -5.48 24.55
C MET A 1 -8.87 -6.52 23.52
N LYS A 2 -10.18 -6.71 23.30
CA LYS A 2 -10.72 -7.71 22.38
C LYS A 2 -10.32 -7.28 20.97
N LEU A 3 -9.47 -8.08 20.32
CA LEU A 3 -9.25 -7.99 18.88
C LEU A 3 -10.63 -8.16 18.24
N LEU A 4 -11.11 -7.13 17.55
CA LEU A 4 -12.30 -7.25 16.72
C LEU A 4 -11.98 -8.33 15.69
N GLU A 5 -12.61 -9.51 15.80
CA GLU A 5 -12.65 -10.49 14.72
C GLU A 5 -13.24 -9.79 13.50
N GLY A 6 -12.40 -9.37 12.55
CA GLY A 6 -12.92 -8.75 11.34
C GLY A 6 -11.91 -8.05 10.44
N ALA A 7 -10.80 -7.53 10.96
CA ALA A 7 -9.76 -6.93 10.12
C ALA A 7 -8.48 -7.75 10.24
N VAL A 8 -8.21 -8.56 9.21
CA VAL A 8 -6.89 -9.16 9.04
C VAL A 8 -5.92 -8.01 8.73
N ASP A 9 -4.76 -7.99 9.40
CA ASP A 9 -3.73 -7.00 9.12
C ASP A 9 -3.18 -7.24 7.70
N HIS A 10 -3.11 -6.19 6.90
CA HIS A 10 -2.72 -6.24 5.49
C HIS A 10 -1.68 -5.16 5.18
N GLY A 11 -0.86 -5.39 4.17
CA GLY A 11 0.09 -4.40 3.67
C GLY A 11 -0.58 -3.20 2.97
N GLY A 12 0.23 -2.23 2.55
CA GLY A 12 -0.21 -1.06 1.76
C GLY A 12 -0.52 0.19 2.57
N SER A 13 -0.47 0.11 3.91
CA SER A 13 -0.82 1.23 4.77
C SER A 13 0.36 2.19 5.03
N LEU A 14 0.74 2.95 4.00
CA LEU A 14 1.76 4.01 4.10
C LEU A 14 1.42 5.10 5.14
N GLY A 15 0.13 5.37 5.38
CA GLY A 15 -0.30 6.32 6.41
C GLY A 15 0.10 5.85 7.81
N ARG A 16 -0.18 4.59 8.14
CA ARG A 16 0.26 3.95 9.40
C ARG A 16 1.78 3.91 9.50
N ALA A 17 2.50 3.56 8.42
CA ALA A 17 3.96 3.54 8.43
C ALA A 17 4.55 4.94 8.74
N ARG A 18 4.01 6.01 8.13
CA ARG A 18 4.43 7.39 8.42
C ARG A 18 4.15 7.81 9.86
N ALA A 19 3.03 7.38 10.45
CA ALA A 19 2.69 7.68 11.84
C ALA A 19 3.62 6.97 12.83
N LEU A 20 3.99 5.71 12.55
CA LEU A 20 4.87 4.91 13.41
C LEU A 20 6.34 5.33 13.30
N PHE A 21 6.77 5.79 12.11
CA PHE A 21 8.16 6.14 11.84
C PHE A 21 8.27 7.58 11.32
N PRO A 22 7.97 8.61 12.14
CA PRO A 22 7.91 10.00 11.69
C PRO A 22 9.27 10.52 11.16
N ASN A 23 10.37 9.96 11.66
CA ASN A 23 11.75 10.35 11.31
C ASN A 23 12.38 9.45 10.24
N ALA A 24 11.64 8.50 9.65
CA ALA A 24 12.17 7.66 8.58
C ALA A 24 12.50 8.49 7.33
N SER A 25 13.53 8.04 6.61
CA SER A 25 13.89 8.62 5.31
C SER A 25 12.72 8.53 4.33
N ARG A 26 12.58 9.55 3.49
CA ARG A 26 11.51 9.66 2.49
C ARG A 26 12.11 9.72 1.09
N PRO A 27 11.40 9.20 0.06
CA PRO A 27 10.10 8.54 0.14
C PRO A 27 10.16 7.14 0.77
N PHE A 28 9.02 6.65 1.25
CA PHE A 28 8.90 5.24 1.67
C PHE A 28 8.91 4.35 0.42
N VAL A 29 9.63 3.23 0.50
CA VAL A 29 9.51 2.12 -0.46
C VAL A 29 8.59 1.08 0.17
N ASP A 30 7.40 0.89 -0.41
CA ASP A 30 6.41 -0.06 0.13
C ASP A 30 6.55 -1.44 -0.53
N LEU A 31 7.05 -2.41 0.25
CA LEU A 31 7.18 -3.81 -0.15
C LEU A 31 6.12 -4.71 0.51
N SER A 32 5.15 -4.14 1.23
CA SER A 32 4.19 -4.90 2.04
C SER A 32 2.99 -5.44 1.26
N THR A 33 2.79 -5.01 0.01
CA THR A 33 1.65 -5.37 -0.83
C THR A 33 1.94 -6.47 -1.86
N GLY A 34 3.22 -6.70 -2.20
CA GLY A 34 3.61 -7.58 -3.30
C GLY A 34 3.24 -7.07 -4.70
N ILE A 35 2.92 -5.77 -4.86
CA ILE A 35 2.59 -5.18 -6.16
C ILE A 35 3.80 -5.20 -7.09
N ASN A 36 3.59 -5.62 -8.34
CA ASN A 36 4.60 -5.54 -9.39
C ASN A 36 4.97 -4.05 -9.63
N PRO A 37 6.25 -3.66 -9.52
CA PRO A 37 6.67 -2.28 -9.78
C PRO A 37 6.53 -1.87 -11.26
N HIS A 38 6.41 -2.84 -12.16
CA HIS A 38 6.16 -2.60 -13.58
C HIS A 38 4.66 -2.58 -13.85
N SER A 39 4.19 -1.47 -14.42
CA SER A 39 2.81 -1.36 -14.88
C SER A 39 2.51 -2.38 -15.98
N TYR A 40 1.32 -2.96 -15.95
CA TYR A 40 0.81 -3.75 -17.06
C TYR A 40 0.55 -2.85 -18.27
N PRO A 41 0.67 -3.38 -19.51
CA PRO A 41 0.31 -2.63 -20.71
C PRO A 41 -1.14 -2.13 -20.61
N LEU A 42 -1.32 -0.83 -20.84
CA LEU A 42 -2.64 -0.24 -21.01
C LEU A 42 -2.96 -0.19 -22.50
N PHE A 43 -4.14 -0.68 -22.88
CA PHE A 43 -4.65 -0.61 -24.24
C PHE A 43 -5.47 0.67 -24.42
N ASP A 44 -5.65 1.11 -25.67
CA ASP A 44 -6.53 2.23 -25.98
C ASP A 44 -7.94 1.94 -25.46
N LEU A 45 -8.43 2.79 -24.56
CA LEU A 45 -9.79 2.70 -24.06
C LEU A 45 -10.75 3.11 -25.18
N PRO A 46 -11.89 2.41 -25.34
CA PRO A 46 -12.88 2.81 -26.32
C PRO A 46 -13.38 4.23 -26.03
N ALA A 47 -13.59 5.02 -27.08
CA ALA A 47 -14.26 6.31 -26.95
C ALA A 47 -15.69 6.08 -26.43
N THR A 48 -16.11 6.96 -25.51
CA THR A 48 -17.45 6.94 -24.89
C THR A 48 -18.50 7.54 -25.81
#